data_AF-A0AAN4Q8A2-F1
#
_entry.id   AF-A0AAN4Q8A2-F1
#
_cell.length_a   1.000
_cell.length_b   1.000
_cell.length_c   1.000
_cell.angle_alpha   90.00
_cell.angle_beta   90.00
_cell.angle_gamma   90.00
#
_symmetry.space_group_name_H-M   'P 1'
#
loop_
_entity.id
_entity.type
_entity.pdbx_description
1 polymer ?
#
loop_
_entity_poly.entity_id
_entity_poly.type
_entity_poly.pdbx_seq_one_letter_code
_entity_poly.pdbx_strand_id
1 'polypeptide(L)'
;MKNAEAAGLLLSFAGVAFISGGPSIPNVTYLIILLVSAAGWGWSNILVKTGPKIHPVTMLGWSSFFSIPQVALASYLFEDHQWERLTEATWHGWSGVVYSAVGSSLLAYSLWYGLLKRLPVNKVMPYSLLCPVGAIALGCLVMHETLTPDKVIGAAVVIMGVA
;
A
#
# COMPACT_ATOMS: atom_id res chain seq x y z
N MET A 1 7.51 -20.12 -12.32
CA MET A 1 7.08 -20.13 -10.91
C MET A 1 6.95 -21.58 -10.51
N LYS A 2 7.59 -22.01 -9.41
CA LYS A 2 7.42 -23.39 -8.93
C LYS A 2 5.96 -23.55 -8.48
N ASN A 3 5.34 -24.70 -8.71
CA ASN A 3 3.91 -24.92 -8.39
C ASN A 3 3.56 -24.56 -6.93
N ALA A 4 4.51 -24.70 -6.00
CA ALA A 4 4.36 -24.29 -4.60
C ALA A 4 4.26 -22.77 -4.40
N GLU A 5 4.98 -21.95 -5.18
CA GLU A 5 4.93 -20.48 -5.08
C GLU A 5 3.57 -19.94 -5.53
N ALA A 6 2.99 -20.55 -6.57
CA ALA A 6 1.66 -20.19 -7.04
C ALA A 6 0.57 -20.58 -6.03
N ALA A 7 0.70 -21.76 -5.42
CA ALA A 7 -0.22 -22.21 -4.38
C ALA A 7 -0.16 -21.32 -3.12
N GLY A 8 1.04 -20.95 -2.65
CA GLY A 8 1.20 -20.03 -1.52
C GLY A 8 0.64 -18.64 -1.79
N LEU A 9 0.83 -18.12 -3.02
CA LEU A 9 0.24 -16.85 -3.43
C LEU A 9 -1.29 -16.89 -3.42
N LEU A 10 -1.89 -17.94 -3.99
CA LEU A 10 -3.34 -18.13 -3.98
C LEU A 10 -3.90 -18.26 -2.56
N LEU A 11 -3.20 -19.00 -1.70
CA LEU A 11 -3.58 -19.17 -0.29
C LEU A 11 -3.55 -17.83 0.46
N SER A 12 -2.48 -17.05 0.26
CA SER A 12 -2.36 -15.72 0.84
C SER A 12 -3.46 -14.78 0.35
N PHE A 13 -3.76 -14.81 -0.96
CA PHE A 13 -4.83 -14.01 -1.55
C PHE A 13 -6.21 -14.38 -0.97
N ALA A 14 -6.48 -15.67 -0.78
CA ALA A 14 -7.70 -16.15 -0.13
C ALA A 14 -7.81 -15.65 1.32
N GLY A 15 -6.70 -15.66 2.07
CA GLY A 15 -6.64 -15.09 3.42
C GLY A 15 -6.97 -13.60 3.45
N VAL A 16 -6.42 -12.81 2.53
CA VAL A 16 -6.75 -11.37 2.42
C VAL A 16 -8.22 -11.14 2.05
N ALA A 17 -8.77 -11.92 1.12
CA ALA A 17 -10.18 -11.84 0.73
C ALA A 17 -11.11 -12.19 1.90
N PHE A 18 -10.73 -13.17 2.73
CA PHE A 18 -11.45 -13.55 3.93
C PHE A 18 -11.46 -12.42 4.98
N ILE A 19 -10.29 -11.81 5.26
CA ILE A 19 -10.17 -10.65 6.18
C ILE A 19 -11.05 -9.49 5.71
N SER A 20 -11.16 -9.29 4.39
CA SER A 20 -11.87 -8.15 3.80
C SER A 20 -13.40 -8.29 3.79
N GLY A 21 -13.95 -9.39 4.34
CA GLY A 21 -15.41 -9.60 4.43
C GLY A 21 -16.06 -10.26 3.20
N GLY A 22 -15.26 -10.88 2.33
CA GLY A 22 -15.75 -11.58 1.14
C GLY A 22 -15.99 -10.67 -0.08
N PRO A 23 -16.21 -11.25 -1.27
CA PRO A 23 -16.41 -10.48 -2.49
C PRO A 23 -17.79 -9.79 -2.47
N SER A 24 -17.82 -8.50 -2.13
CA SER A 24 -18.90 -7.63 -2.58
C SER A 24 -18.72 -7.39 -4.08
N ILE A 25 -19.80 -7.43 -4.87
CA ILE A 25 -19.72 -7.12 -6.31
C ILE A 25 -19.33 -5.65 -6.43
N PRO A 26 -18.09 -5.32 -6.85
CA PRO A 26 -17.68 -3.93 -6.93
C PRO A 26 -18.40 -3.28 -8.10
N ASN A 27 -18.70 -1.99 -8.01
CA ASN A 27 -19.09 -1.22 -9.18
C ASN A 27 -17.99 -1.36 -10.24
N VAL A 28 -18.37 -1.68 -11.49
CA VAL A 28 -17.44 -1.91 -12.61
C VAL A 28 -16.46 -0.74 -12.77
N THR A 29 -16.92 0.49 -12.54
CA THR A 29 -16.09 1.69 -12.58
C THR A 29 -14.95 1.64 -11.55
N TYR A 30 -15.26 1.30 -10.30
CA TYR A 30 -14.26 1.18 -9.24
C TYR A 30 -13.30 0.02 -9.49
N LEU A 31 -13.80 -1.07 -10.07
CA LEU A 31 -12.95 -2.20 -10.46
C LEU A 31 -11.95 -1.80 -11.56
N ILE A 32 -12.39 -1.06 -12.57
CA ILE A 32 -11.50 -0.54 -13.63
C ILE A 32 -10.45 0.39 -13.04
N ILE A 33 -10.85 1.34 -12.18
CA ILE A 33 -9.92 2.26 -11.51
C ILE A 33 -8.89 1.48 -10.68
N LEU A 34 -9.33 0.48 -9.92
CA LEU A 34 -8.46 -0.38 -9.12
C LEU A 34 -7.44 -1.11 -10.00
N LEU A 35 -7.87 -1.70 -11.12
CA LEU A 35 -6.98 -2.43 -12.02
C LEU A 35 -5.98 -1.52 -12.72
N VAL A 36 -6.41 -0.32 -13.14
CA VAL A 36 -5.52 0.69 -13.73
C VAL A 36 -4.48 1.15 -12.70
N SER A 37 -4.91 1.39 -11.45
CA SER A 37 -4.02 1.75 -10.34
C SER A 37 -3.00 0.64 -10.06
N ALA A 38 -3.44 -0.61 -9.98
CA ALA A 38 -2.57 -1.77 -9.76
C ALA A 38 -1.57 -1.96 -10.91
N ALA A 39 -2.00 -1.76 -12.16
CA ALA A 39 -1.12 -1.82 -13.33
C ALA A 39 -0.08 -0.69 -13.31
N GLY A 40 -0.49 0.54 -12.99
CA GLY A 40 0.41 1.69 -12.84
C GLY A 40 1.43 1.48 -11.72
N TRP A 41 1.01 0.91 -10.59
CA TRP A 41 1.90 0.56 -9.50
C TRP A 41 2.90 -0.54 -9.89
N GLY A 42 2.43 -1.61 -10.54
CA GLY A 42 3.31 -2.65 -11.09
C GLY A 42 4.34 -2.09 -12.07
N TRP A 43 3.90 -1.23 -13.00
CA TRP A 43 4.77 -0.54 -13.96
C TRP A 43 5.84 0.30 -13.25
N SER A 44 5.45 1.06 -12.22
CA SER A 44 6.39 1.86 -11.42
C SER A 44 7.49 1.01 -10.77
N ASN A 45 7.14 -0.17 -10.22
CA ASN A 45 8.11 -1.07 -9.61
C ASN A 45 9.12 -1.63 -10.63
N ILE A 46 8.66 -1.90 -11.87
CA ILE A 46 9.53 -2.29 -12.97
C ILE A 46 10.48 -1.15 -13.33
N LEU A 47 9.98 0.07 -13.52
CA LEU A 47 10.81 1.25 -13.81
C LEU A 47 11.87 1.51 -12.73
N VAL A 48 11.49 1.38 -11.45
CA VAL A 48 12.43 1.53 -10.33
C VAL A 48 13.52 0.46 -10.37
N LYS A 49 13.19 -0.75 -10.82
CA LYS A 49 14.12 -1.88 -10.91
C LYS A 49 15.06 -1.77 -12.12
N THR A 50 14.54 -1.38 -13.29
CA THR A 50 15.28 -1.35 -14.56
C THR A 50 15.96 0.00 -14.83
N GLY A 51 15.51 1.06 -14.15
CA GLY A 51 16.05 2.40 -14.27
C GLY A 51 17.44 2.57 -13.65
N PRO A 52 18.00 3.78 -13.75
CA PRO A 52 19.33 4.10 -13.22
C PRO A 52 19.42 3.88 -11.70
N LYS A 53 20.64 3.61 -11.23
CA LYS A 53 20.94 3.38 -9.80
C LYS A 53 20.91 4.69 -9.00
N ILE A 54 19.71 5.25 -8.82
CA ILE A 54 19.44 6.43 -7.98
C ILE A 54 19.23 6.00 -6.52
N HIS A 55 19.69 6.77 -5.55
CA HIS A 55 19.41 6.47 -4.14
C HIS A 55 17.89 6.51 -3.85
N PRO A 56 17.30 5.55 -3.10
CA PRO A 56 15.85 5.48 -2.87
C PRO A 56 15.20 6.79 -2.42
N VAL A 57 15.84 7.51 -1.49
CA VAL A 57 15.34 8.81 -0.99
C VAL A 57 15.31 9.88 -2.08
N THR A 58 16.33 9.93 -2.94
CA THR A 58 16.40 10.88 -4.06
C THR A 58 15.31 10.62 -5.09
N MET A 59 15.06 9.34 -5.37
CA MET A 59 13.99 8.92 -6.27
C MET A 59 12.62 9.29 -5.71
N LEU A 60 12.40 9.07 -4.40
CA LEU A 60 11.19 9.49 -3.73
C LEU A 60 11.01 11.01 -3.79
N GLY A 61 12.06 11.78 -3.51
CA GLY A 61 12.02 13.24 -3.55
C GLY A 61 11.60 13.77 -4.93
N TRP A 62 12.17 13.23 -6.00
CA TRP A 62 11.76 13.59 -7.37
C TRP A 62 10.32 13.16 -7.68
N SER A 63 9.92 11.93 -7.31
CA SER A 63 8.54 11.50 -7.54
C SER A 63 7.54 12.38 -6.80
N SER A 64 7.82 12.73 -5.54
CA SER A 64 6.96 13.60 -4.74
C SER A 64 6.87 14.99 -5.35
N PHE A 65 7.99 15.55 -5.82
CA PHE A 65 8.01 16.86 -6.48
C PHE A 65 7.13 16.89 -7.75
N PHE A 66 7.27 15.89 -8.61
CA PHE A 66 6.45 15.78 -9.83
C PHE A 66 4.99 15.46 -9.55
N SER A 67 4.68 14.86 -8.40
CA SER A 67 3.30 14.62 -7.97
C SER A 67 2.55 15.87 -7.54
N ILE A 68 3.23 16.94 -7.10
CA ILE A 68 2.58 18.18 -6.62
C ILE A 68 1.52 18.73 -7.59
N PRO A 69 1.82 19.05 -8.85
CA PRO A 69 0.80 19.59 -9.77
C PRO A 69 -0.31 18.59 -10.08
N GLN A 70 -0.01 17.29 -10.04
CA GLN A 70 -0.97 16.22 -10.36
C GLN A 70 -2.00 16.08 -9.24
N VAL A 71 -1.54 16.04 -7.97
CA VAL A 71 -2.43 15.96 -6.81
C VAL A 71 -3.17 17.27 -6.56
N ALA A 72 -2.56 18.42 -6.85
CA ALA A 72 -3.22 19.71 -6.78
C ALA A 72 -4.35 19.82 -7.82
N LEU A 73 -4.11 19.39 -9.06
CA LEU A 73 -5.15 19.35 -10.08
C LEU A 73 -6.26 18.35 -9.72
N ALA A 74 -5.91 17.17 -9.20
CA ALA A 74 -6.89 16.19 -8.76
C ALA A 74 -7.77 16.74 -7.61
N SER A 75 -7.15 17.36 -6.60
CA SER A 75 -7.89 18.03 -5.53
C SER A 75 -8.82 19.10 -6.11
N TYR A 76 -8.34 19.98 -6.99
CA TYR A 76 -9.17 20.98 -7.69
C TYR A 76 -10.38 20.40 -8.44
N LEU A 77 -10.25 19.22 -9.05
CA LEU A 77 -11.31 18.61 -9.85
C LEU A 77 -12.31 17.79 -9.02
N PHE A 78 -11.88 17.24 -7.90
CA PHE A 78 -12.64 16.21 -7.16
C PHE A 78 -12.97 16.58 -5.71
N GLU A 79 -12.37 17.63 -5.15
CA GLU A 79 -12.56 18.05 -3.77
C GLU A 79 -13.07 19.49 -3.67
N ASP A 80 -14.00 19.72 -2.75
CA ASP A 80 -14.55 21.04 -2.44
C ASP A 80 -14.00 21.61 -1.12
N HIS A 81 -14.11 22.93 -0.92
CA HIS A 81 -13.75 23.62 0.33
C HIS A 81 -12.29 23.45 0.80
N GLN A 82 -11.37 23.17 -0.12
CA GLN A 82 -9.96 22.88 0.14
C GLN A 82 -9.28 23.95 1.03
N TRP A 83 -9.50 25.23 0.69
CA TRP A 83 -8.91 26.36 1.42
C TRP A 83 -9.43 26.49 2.85
N GLU A 84 -10.74 26.29 3.04
CA GLU A 84 -11.38 26.31 4.36
C GLU A 84 -10.85 25.17 5.22
N ARG A 85 -10.75 23.95 4.66
CA ARG A 85 -10.18 22.77 5.34
C ARG A 85 -8.72 22.94 5.71
N LEU A 86 -7.94 23.66 4.89
CA LEU A 86 -6.55 24.02 5.19
C LEU A 86 -6.46 24.97 6.39
N THR A 87 -7.36 25.95 6.48
CA THR A 87 -7.37 26.91 7.59
C THR A 87 -7.92 26.32 8.90
N GLU A 88 -8.84 25.36 8.81
CA GLU A 88 -9.44 24.68 9.97
C GLU A 88 -8.64 23.46 10.44
N ALA A 89 -7.58 23.08 9.71
CA ALA A 89 -6.78 21.91 10.01
C ALA A 89 -6.14 22.02 11.41
N THR A 90 -6.58 21.14 12.30
CA THR A 90 -6.05 21.05 13.67
C THR A 90 -4.66 20.43 13.69
N TRP A 91 -3.96 20.55 14.83
CA TRP A 91 -2.68 19.85 15.07
C TRP A 91 -2.77 18.34 14.79
N HIS A 92 -3.92 17.71 15.10
CA HIS A 92 -4.12 16.29 14.81
C HIS A 92 -4.12 16.02 13.30
N GLY A 93 -4.79 16.85 12.50
CA GLY A 93 -4.76 16.75 11.04
C GLY A 93 -3.35 16.89 10.47
N TRP A 94 -2.61 17.90 10.91
CA TRP A 94 -1.22 18.12 10.48
C TRP A 94 -0.28 16.99 10.92
N SER A 95 -0.46 16.44 12.12
CA SER A 95 0.31 15.27 12.57
C SER A 95 0.09 14.05 11.68
N GLY A 96 -1.14 13.84 11.18
CA GLY A 96 -1.46 12.81 10.18
C GLY A 96 -0.74 13.04 8.85
N VAL A 97 -0.69 14.29 8.37
CA VAL A 97 0.07 14.66 7.15
C VAL A 97 1.55 14.36 7.31
N VAL A 98 2.16 14.77 8.44
CA VAL A 98 3.57 14.53 8.73
C VAL A 98 3.86 13.03 8.85
N TYR A 99 3.01 12.28 9.55
CA TYR A 99 3.13 10.83 9.65
C TYR A 99 3.03 10.17 8.27
N SER A 100 2.11 10.61 7.42
CA SER A 100 1.95 10.09 6.07
C SER A 100 3.18 10.39 5.19
N ALA A 101 3.74 11.59 5.28
CA ALA A 101 4.92 11.99 4.51
C ALA A 101 6.20 11.30 4.99
N VAL A 102 6.43 11.23 6.30
CA VAL A 102 7.68 10.71 6.87
C VAL A 102 7.58 9.21 7.15
N GLY A 103 6.60 8.79 7.94
CA GLY A 103 6.45 7.40 8.36
C GLY A 103 5.99 6.50 7.22
N SER A 104 4.81 6.79 6.68
CA SER A 104 4.20 5.98 5.62
C SER A 104 4.96 6.09 4.30
N SER A 105 5.38 7.30 3.90
CA SER A 105 6.01 7.49 2.59
C SER A 105 7.53 7.34 2.65
N LEU A 106 8.23 8.26 3.32
CA LEU A 106 9.70 8.30 3.28
C LEU A 106 10.34 7.00 3.79
N LEU A 107 9.96 6.55 5.00
CA LEU A 107 10.55 5.33 5.57
C LEU A 107 10.13 4.08 4.80
N ALA A 108 8.83 3.90 4.53
CA ALA A 108 8.36 2.68 3.87
C ALA A 108 8.88 2.55 2.43
N TYR A 109 8.82 3.62 1.62
CA TYR A 109 9.34 3.56 0.25
C TYR A 109 10.86 3.49 0.18
N SER A 110 11.59 4.08 1.14
CA SER A 110 13.05 3.90 1.20
C SER A 110 13.44 2.44 1.44
N LEU A 111 12.75 1.76 2.36
CA LEU A 111 12.92 0.33 2.61
C LEU A 111 12.50 -0.49 1.39
N TRP A 112 11.31 -0.22 0.85
CA TRP A 112 10.74 -0.94 -0.30
C TRP A 112 11.63 -0.85 -1.54
N TYR A 113 11.99 0.37 -1.96
CA TYR A 113 12.88 0.57 -3.11
C TYR A 113 14.28 0.03 -2.85
N GLY A 114 14.76 0.07 -1.61
CA GLY A 114 15.99 -0.61 -1.20
C GLY A 114 15.94 -2.12 -1.43
N LEU A 115 14.85 -2.77 -1.00
CA LEU A 115 14.61 -4.21 -1.23
C LEU A 115 14.47 -4.52 -2.72
N LEU A 116 13.68 -3.74 -3.45
CA LEU A 116 13.49 -3.95 -4.89
C LEU A 116 14.79 -3.86 -5.66
N LYS A 117 15.71 -2.95 -5.30
CA LYS A 117 17.00 -2.87 -5.99
C LYS A 117 17.86 -4.10 -5.73
N ARG A 118 17.83 -4.67 -4.51
CA ARG A 118 18.68 -5.81 -4.10
C ARG A 118 18.11 -7.18 -4.47
N LEU A 119 16.79 -7.35 -4.47
CA LEU A 119 16.12 -8.64 -4.65
C LEU A 119 15.32 -8.68 -5.97
N PRO A 120 15.04 -9.88 -6.52
CA PRO A 120 14.10 -10.01 -7.64
C PRO A 120 12.70 -9.55 -7.23
N VAL A 121 12.02 -8.77 -8.07
CA VAL A 121 10.67 -8.24 -7.81
C VAL A 121 9.71 -9.36 -7.41
N ASN A 122 9.74 -10.48 -8.14
CA ASN A 122 8.89 -11.65 -7.90
C ASN A 122 9.10 -12.32 -6.54
N LYS A 123 10.25 -12.11 -5.88
CA LYS A 123 10.49 -12.60 -4.52
C LYS A 123 10.00 -11.63 -3.45
N VAL A 124 9.94 -10.34 -3.76
CA VAL A 124 9.54 -9.30 -2.80
C VAL A 124 8.02 -9.12 -2.78
N MET A 125 7.35 -9.24 -3.93
CA MET A 125 5.89 -9.03 -4.04
C MET A 125 5.06 -9.88 -3.07
N PRO A 126 5.31 -11.19 -2.85
CA PRO A 126 4.47 -11.98 -1.94
C PRO A 126 4.44 -11.41 -0.50
N TYR A 127 5.53 -10.79 -0.05
CA TYR A 127 5.58 -10.17 1.28
C TYR A 127 4.66 -8.95 1.43
N SER A 128 4.22 -8.31 0.34
CA SER A 128 3.22 -7.23 0.44
C SER A 128 1.85 -7.75 0.90
N LEU A 129 1.58 -9.06 0.77
CA LEU A 129 0.37 -9.66 1.29
C LEU A 129 0.36 -9.75 2.82
N LEU A 130 1.50 -9.56 3.49
CA LEU A 130 1.57 -9.45 4.95
C LEU A 130 1.10 -8.07 5.46
N CYS A 131 0.93 -7.07 4.59
CA CYS A 131 0.43 -5.74 4.97
C CYS A 131 -0.88 -5.79 5.81
N PRO A 132 -1.95 -6.51 5.40
CA PRO A 132 -3.17 -6.62 6.21
C PRO A 132 -2.94 -7.25 7.59
N VAL A 133 -1.98 -8.18 7.72
CA VAL A 133 -1.61 -8.77 9.01
C VAL A 133 -0.98 -7.71 9.92
N GLY A 134 -0.06 -6.92 9.36
CA GLY A 134 0.54 -5.79 10.06
C GLY A 134 -0.51 -4.73 10.46
N ALA A 135 -1.47 -4.45 9.58
CA ALA A 135 -2.56 -3.53 9.86
C ALA A 135 -3.46 -4.02 11.02
N ILE A 136 -3.81 -5.32 11.05
CA ILE A 136 -4.55 -5.91 12.18
C ILE A 136 -3.76 -5.79 13.47
N ALA A 137 -2.46 -6.12 13.44
CA ALA A 137 -1.60 -6.05 14.64
C ALA A 137 -1.51 -4.61 15.17
N LEU A 138 -1.30 -3.62 14.30
CA LEU A 138 -1.26 -2.22 14.68
C LEU A 138 -2.63 -1.71 15.13
N GLY A 139 -3.73 -2.14 14.50
CA GLY A 139 -5.09 -1.82 14.93
C GLY A 139 -5.38 -2.30 16.36
N CYS A 140 -4.98 -3.52 16.70
CA CYS A 140 -5.12 -4.04 18.05
C CYS A 140 -4.20 -3.34 19.07
N LEU A 141 -2.94 -3.06 18.70
CA LEU A 141 -1.95 -2.48 19.62
C LEU A 141 -2.15 -0.98 19.85
N VAL A 142 -2.43 -0.23 18.79
CA VAL A 142 -2.47 1.24 18.78
C VAL A 142 -3.90 1.76 18.91
N MET A 143 -4.85 1.15 18.20
CA MET A 143 -6.26 1.57 18.20
C MET A 143 -7.14 0.75 19.16
N HIS A 144 -6.55 -0.22 19.87
CA HIS A 144 -7.27 -1.11 20.79
C HIS A 144 -8.47 -1.82 20.14
N GLU A 145 -8.36 -2.13 18.85
CA GLU A 145 -9.41 -2.88 18.14
C GLU A 145 -9.54 -4.29 18.68
N THR A 146 -10.78 -4.77 18.79
CA THR A 146 -11.06 -6.16 19.16
C THR A 146 -10.56 -7.11 18.08
N LEU A 147 -9.75 -8.08 18.49
CA LEU A 147 -9.28 -9.15 17.64
C LEU A 147 -10.37 -10.22 17.49
N THR A 148 -11.09 -10.18 16.37
CA THR A 148 -12.13 -11.17 16.06
C THR A 148 -11.53 -12.47 15.54
N PRO A 149 -12.20 -13.63 15.73
CA PRO A 149 -11.74 -14.91 15.20
C PRO A 149 -11.44 -14.87 13.69
N ASP A 150 -12.24 -14.14 12.92
CA ASP A 150 -12.05 -14.01 11.47
C ASP A 150 -10.72 -13.32 11.11
N LYS A 151 -10.36 -12.25 11.85
CA LYS A 151 -9.07 -11.56 11.69
C LYS A 151 -7.90 -12.50 12.01
N VAL A 152 -8.03 -13.35 13.02
CA VAL A 152 -6.98 -14.32 13.41
C VAL A 152 -6.81 -15.40 12.35
N ILE A 153 -7.91 -16.02 11.91
CA ILE A 153 -7.88 -17.09 10.91
C ILE A 153 -7.32 -16.54 9.58
N GLY A 154 -7.84 -15.40 9.14
CA GLY A 154 -7.36 -14.75 7.92
C GLY A 154 -5.87 -14.41 8.00
N ALA A 155 -5.41 -13.84 9.12
CA ALA A 155 -3.99 -13.52 9.30
C ALA A 155 -3.10 -14.77 9.29
N ALA A 156 -3.54 -15.85 9.95
CA ALA A 156 -2.82 -17.12 9.95
C ALA A 156 -2.71 -17.72 8.53
N VAL A 157 -3.79 -17.68 7.76
CA VAL A 157 -3.81 -18.14 6.36
C VAL A 157 -2.84 -17.35 5.49
N VAL A 158 -2.79 -16.02 5.66
CA VAL A 158 -1.83 -15.17 4.94
C VAL A 158 -0.39 -15.53 5.32
N ILE A 159 -0.09 -15.68 6.62
CA ILE A 159 1.27 -16.04 7.07
C ILE A 159 1.69 -17.40 6.50
N MET A 160 0.80 -18.39 6.54
CA MET A 160 1.08 -19.73 6.01
C MET A 160 1.27 -19.74 4.48
N GLY A 161 0.58 -18.87 3.74
CA GLY A 161 0.74 -18.78 2.29
C GLY A 161 2.02 -18.06 1.85
N VAL A 162 2.55 -17.16 2.66
CA VAL A 162 3.79 -16.42 2.36
C VAL A 162 5.05 -17.17 2.80
N ALA A 163 4.95 -18.04 3.82
CA ALA A 163 6.04 -18.85 4.37
C ALA A 163 6.52 -19.97 3.43
#